data_AF-A0AAE4TZU9-F1
#
_entry.id   AF-A0AAE4TZU9-F1
#
_cell.length_a   1.000
_cell.length_b   1.000
_cell.length_c   1.000
_cell.angle_alpha   90.00
_cell.angle_beta   90.00
_cell.angle_gamma   90.00
#
_symmetry.space_group_name_H-M   'P 1'
#
loop_
_entity.id
_entity.type
_entity.pdbx_description
1 polymer ?
#
loop_
_entity_poly.entity_id
_entity_poly.type
_entity_poly.pdbx_seq_one_letter_code
_entity_poly.pdbx_strand_id
1 'polypeptide(L)'
;MKFSGIGRYLGAVAVLISVLSVADCKKKEGDDTAMFAVLAAASDPCFGSAGPCYRFTPDVTESEISDKMNTAQYGSTFVFSPGTYSITNSLVLRERGITIKGFGKDVSVLDFTGMTIAGKGGIDVVGDGFSIRDITIRNTKGDGIRVEASTGVNIQRLKVEWTGTPSAANGAYGIYPVKSFNVLMEDCESYGASDAGIYVGQTNGAIVRRNIAKRNVAGIEIENTRNASVYDNIAEDNTGGLVIFDLNNPVSGGNIKMYNNTITSNNRANFGAGFVASIPPGTGTFVMATSDVEIFGNTYTSNKTVDLAVISAYAFDATLATQLATNAAGANPPLNPFARNVYIHNNTFIGGGTAPDGTNPGVNALGALIAGYYGAGGFNTIVDSILYDGLDNPDPTQDNAGNNTINLCVKDNTGASFADLDLKNQPDPSNMVRIAAGASLGVFGCNGTAQTGAGF
;
A
#
# COMPACT_ATOMS: atom_id res chain seq x y z
N MET A 1 52.56 -8.13 -18.91
CA MET A 1 51.83 -9.42 -18.99
C MET A 1 50.86 -9.48 -17.82
N LYS A 2 49.57 -9.70 -18.14
CA LYS A 2 48.42 -10.02 -17.26
C LYS A 2 48.27 -9.25 -15.93
N PHE A 3 47.25 -8.40 -15.85
CA PHE A 3 46.44 -8.24 -14.66
C PHE A 3 44.96 -8.17 -15.06
N SER A 4 44.17 -9.11 -14.56
CA SER A 4 42.72 -9.21 -14.73
C SER A 4 42.01 -8.78 -13.46
N GLY A 5 40.95 -8.00 -13.61
CA GLY A 5 39.70 -8.18 -12.85
C GLY A 5 39.55 -7.40 -11.55
N ILE A 6 39.19 -6.10 -11.67
CA ILE A 6 38.34 -5.40 -10.69
C ILE A 6 37.40 -4.50 -11.50
N GLY A 7 36.07 -4.68 -11.34
CA GLY A 7 35.08 -3.76 -11.92
C GLY A 7 33.70 -4.39 -12.12
N ARG A 8 32.90 -4.49 -11.05
CA ARG A 8 31.43 -4.58 -11.15
C ARG A 8 30.81 -3.62 -10.13
N TYR A 9 30.67 -2.36 -10.54
CA TYR A 9 29.71 -1.40 -10.00
C TYR A 9 29.33 -0.45 -11.15
N LEU A 10 28.06 -0.05 -11.19
CA LEU A 10 27.37 0.81 -12.19
C LEU A 10 26.82 0.10 -13.45
N GLY A 11 25.71 -0.61 -13.27
CA GLY A 11 24.54 -0.51 -14.16
C GLY A 11 23.41 0.16 -13.36
N ALA A 12 22.53 1.02 -13.87
CA ALA A 12 22.13 1.27 -15.23
C ALA A 12 21.60 2.71 -15.35
N VAL A 13 22.17 3.48 -16.28
CA VAL A 13 21.48 4.56 -16.99
C VAL A 13 21.93 4.44 -18.44
N ALA A 14 21.20 3.65 -19.22
CA ALA A 14 21.39 3.57 -20.67
C ALA A 14 20.06 3.11 -21.30
N VAL A 15 19.12 4.04 -21.42
CA VAL A 15 18.01 3.92 -22.37
C VAL A 15 18.41 4.77 -23.59
N LEU A 16 18.72 4.07 -24.67
CA LEU A 16 18.89 4.52 -26.06
C LEU A 16 19.69 5.80 -26.30
N ILE A 17 21.02 5.67 -26.36
CA ILE A 17 21.81 6.39 -27.37
C ILE A 17 22.67 5.34 -28.07
N SER A 18 22.14 4.76 -29.15
CA SER A 18 22.93 3.95 -30.08
C SER A 18 22.80 4.55 -31.47
N VAL A 19 23.59 5.59 -31.74
CA VAL A 19 24.05 5.87 -33.09
C VAL A 19 25.51 6.26 -32.98
N LEU A 20 26.40 5.40 -33.49
CA LEU A 20 27.62 5.78 -34.23
C LEU A 20 28.34 4.50 -34.71
N SER A 21 27.88 3.96 -35.83
CA SER A 21 28.77 3.33 -36.81
C SER A 21 28.31 3.75 -38.20
N VAL A 22 28.81 4.89 -38.68
CA VAL A 22 28.64 5.28 -40.07
C VAL A 22 29.79 4.66 -40.85
N ALA A 23 29.48 3.56 -41.53
CA ALA A 23 30.25 3.10 -42.68
C ALA A 23 29.25 2.65 -43.75
N ASP A 24 29.19 3.43 -44.83
CA ASP A 24 28.55 3.14 -46.11
C ASP A 24 27.02 2.95 -46.17
N CYS A 25 26.28 4.04 -46.03
CA CYS A 25 25.02 4.15 -46.77
C CYS A 25 24.90 5.52 -47.45
N LYS A 26 24.70 5.50 -48.77
CA LYS A 26 24.64 6.68 -49.63
C LYS A 26 23.45 7.57 -49.24
N LYS A 27 23.74 8.87 -49.09
CA LYS A 27 22.80 9.99 -48.90
C LYS A 27 21.43 9.78 -49.58
N LYS A 28 20.38 9.77 -48.78
CA LYS A 28 19.08 10.38 -49.12
C LYS A 28 18.82 11.48 -48.10
N GLU A 29 18.96 12.74 -48.51
CA GLU A 29 18.81 13.95 -47.67
C GLU A 29 17.36 14.23 -47.22
N GLY A 30 16.56 13.20 -46.91
CA GLY A 30 15.16 13.33 -46.51
C GLY A 30 14.69 12.41 -45.37
N ASP A 31 15.52 11.46 -44.90
CA ASP A 31 15.12 10.46 -43.90
C ASP A 31 15.51 10.86 -42.46
N ASP A 32 16.65 11.54 -42.29
CA ASP A 32 17.11 12.02 -40.98
C ASP A 32 16.17 13.08 -40.38
N THR A 33 15.61 13.96 -41.22
CA THR A 33 14.63 14.98 -40.81
C THR A 33 13.33 14.37 -40.30
N ALA A 34 12.90 13.24 -40.85
CA ALA A 34 11.70 12.53 -40.40
C ALA A 34 11.93 11.87 -39.04
N MET A 35 13.09 11.24 -38.83
CA MET A 35 13.42 10.60 -37.55
C MET A 35 13.65 11.64 -36.43
N PHE A 36 14.31 12.76 -36.72
CA PHE A 36 14.42 13.87 -35.78
C PHE A 36 13.06 14.53 -35.48
N ALA A 37 12.17 14.64 -36.47
CA ALA A 37 10.81 15.15 -36.26
C ALA A 37 9.95 14.19 -35.40
N VAL A 38 10.12 12.88 -35.57
CA VAL A 38 9.45 11.87 -34.73
C VAL A 38 9.99 11.89 -33.30
N LEU A 39 11.32 12.03 -33.10
CA LEU A 39 11.91 12.18 -31.77
C LEU A 39 11.48 13.48 -31.09
N ALA A 40 11.44 14.59 -31.83
CA ALA A 40 10.96 15.87 -31.31
C ALA A 40 9.45 15.83 -30.99
N ALA A 41 8.63 15.18 -31.83
CA ALA A 41 7.21 14.98 -31.56
C ALA A 41 6.97 14.06 -30.36
N ALA A 42 7.79 13.02 -30.16
CA ALA A 42 7.72 12.14 -28.98
C ALA A 42 8.08 12.86 -27.66
N SER A 43 8.73 14.04 -27.74
CA SER A 43 9.01 14.88 -26.57
C SER A 43 7.86 15.84 -26.20
N ASP A 44 6.84 15.98 -27.05
CA ASP A 44 5.65 16.76 -26.73
C ASP A 44 4.76 15.98 -25.74
N PRO A 45 4.48 16.52 -24.53
CA PRO A 45 3.61 15.84 -23.56
C PRO A 45 2.19 15.60 -24.05
N CYS A 46 1.74 16.32 -25.08
CA CYS A 46 0.45 16.11 -25.75
C CYS A 46 0.48 15.03 -26.83
N PHE A 47 1.65 14.54 -27.22
CA PHE A 47 1.75 13.47 -28.21
C PHE A 47 0.99 12.23 -27.75
N GLY A 48 0.20 11.66 -28.66
CA GLY A 48 -0.64 10.49 -28.39
C GLY A 48 -1.90 10.76 -27.56
N SER A 49 -2.28 12.02 -27.32
CA SER A 49 -3.57 12.35 -26.69
C SER A 49 -4.73 11.89 -27.58
N ALA A 50 -5.71 11.21 -26.99
CA ALA A 50 -6.91 10.72 -27.69
C ALA A 50 -7.98 11.81 -27.86
N GLY A 51 -7.85 12.95 -27.16
CA GLY A 51 -8.79 14.06 -27.17
C GLY A 51 -8.06 15.41 -27.11
N PRO A 52 -8.76 16.49 -26.69
CA PRO A 52 -8.15 17.81 -26.52
C PRO A 52 -6.99 17.79 -25.52
N CYS A 53 -5.88 18.44 -25.86
CA CYS A 53 -4.76 18.64 -24.94
C CYS A 53 -4.67 20.08 -24.46
N TYR A 54 -4.77 20.28 -23.15
CA TYR A 54 -4.68 21.56 -22.48
C TYR A 54 -3.31 21.68 -21.79
N ARG A 55 -2.56 22.72 -22.14
CA ARG A 55 -1.25 23.01 -21.53
C ARG A 55 -1.40 24.20 -20.58
N PHE A 56 -0.91 24.03 -19.37
CA PHE A 56 -0.91 25.05 -18.34
C PHE A 56 0.52 25.45 -18.01
N THR A 57 0.73 26.73 -17.78
CA THR A 57 1.94 27.33 -17.20
C THR A 57 1.61 27.89 -15.81
N PRO A 58 2.58 28.06 -14.90
CA PRO A 58 2.30 28.41 -13.50
C PRO A 58 1.56 29.75 -13.27
N ASP A 59 1.50 30.61 -14.29
CA ASP A 59 0.72 31.86 -14.31
C ASP A 59 -0.77 31.67 -14.63
N VAL A 60 -1.20 30.46 -15.00
CA VAL A 60 -2.61 30.13 -15.21
C VAL A 60 -3.42 30.35 -13.94
N THR A 61 -4.66 30.80 -14.09
CA THR A 61 -5.58 30.88 -12.96
C THR A 61 -6.18 29.52 -12.61
N GLU A 62 -6.50 29.31 -11.33
CA GLU A 62 -7.22 28.11 -10.88
C GLU A 62 -8.57 27.94 -11.60
N SER A 63 -9.25 29.04 -11.91
CA SER A 63 -10.52 29.02 -12.66
C SER A 63 -10.34 28.41 -14.04
N GLU A 64 -9.29 28.80 -14.77
CA GLU A 64 -9.03 28.25 -16.10
C GLU A 64 -8.71 26.75 -16.05
N ILE A 65 -7.95 26.29 -15.05
CA ILE A 65 -7.70 24.86 -14.84
C ILE A 65 -9.03 24.14 -14.59
N SER A 66 -9.81 24.64 -13.62
CA SER A 66 -11.05 24.02 -13.19
C SER A 66 -12.11 24.01 -14.30
N ASP A 67 -12.22 25.09 -15.08
CA ASP A 67 -13.15 25.18 -16.20
C ASP A 67 -12.83 24.14 -17.28
N LYS A 68 -11.55 23.95 -17.62
CA LYS A 68 -11.13 22.93 -18.58
C LYS A 68 -11.31 21.50 -18.06
N MET A 69 -11.08 21.27 -16.77
CA MET A 69 -11.31 19.95 -16.15
C MET A 69 -12.81 19.62 -16.03
N ASN A 70 -13.64 20.58 -15.65
CA ASN A 70 -15.09 20.40 -15.53
C ASN A 70 -15.80 20.22 -16.89
N THR A 71 -15.22 20.78 -17.95
CA THR A 71 -15.72 20.66 -19.34
C THR A 71 -14.90 19.69 -20.18
N ALA A 72 -14.14 18.81 -19.53
CA ALA A 72 -13.30 17.83 -20.19
C ALA A 72 -14.12 16.96 -21.16
N GLN A 73 -13.55 16.68 -22.32
CA GLN A 73 -14.09 15.71 -23.26
C GLN A 73 -13.37 14.38 -23.10
N TYR A 74 -13.98 13.30 -23.60
CA TYR A 74 -13.33 11.99 -23.67
C TYR A 74 -11.89 12.09 -24.20
N GLY A 75 -10.96 11.46 -23.49
CA GLY A 75 -9.55 11.42 -23.90
C GLY A 75 -8.75 12.70 -23.65
N SER A 76 -9.32 13.70 -22.97
CA SER A 76 -8.62 14.97 -22.72
C SER A 76 -7.34 14.76 -21.92
N THR A 77 -6.30 15.52 -22.26
CA THR A 77 -5.02 15.53 -21.54
C THR A 77 -4.74 16.91 -20.94
N PHE A 78 -4.43 16.94 -19.65
CA PHE A 78 -4.05 18.16 -18.91
C PHE A 78 -2.55 18.10 -18.61
N VAL A 79 -1.80 19.03 -19.17
CA VAL A 79 -0.35 19.10 -19.04
C VAL A 79 0.04 20.29 -18.16
N PHE A 80 0.72 20.02 -17.06
CA PHE A 80 1.26 21.01 -16.14
C PHE A 80 2.77 21.17 -16.38
N SER A 81 3.16 22.30 -16.98
CA SER A 81 4.56 22.67 -17.17
C SER A 81 5.32 22.75 -15.83
N PRO A 82 6.67 22.76 -15.84
CA PRO A 82 7.44 22.96 -14.63
C PRO A 82 7.03 24.24 -13.88
N GLY A 83 6.78 24.10 -12.58
CA GLY A 83 6.46 25.16 -11.64
C GLY A 83 5.40 24.74 -10.62
N THR A 84 5.03 25.68 -9.77
CA THR A 84 4.06 25.48 -8.69
C THR A 84 2.77 26.23 -9.01
N TYR A 85 1.66 25.51 -8.96
CA TYR A 85 0.32 26.01 -9.19
C TYR A 85 -0.40 26.13 -7.85
N SER A 86 -0.82 27.35 -7.49
CA SER A 86 -1.57 27.59 -6.26
C SER A 86 -3.03 27.22 -6.46
N ILE A 87 -3.52 26.21 -5.74
CA ILE A 87 -4.88 25.71 -5.83
C ILE A 87 -5.58 25.86 -4.48
N THR A 88 -6.81 26.34 -4.47
CA THR A 88 -7.60 26.61 -3.26
C THR A 88 -8.87 25.76 -3.17
N ASN A 89 -9.31 25.14 -4.27
CA ASN A 89 -10.46 24.24 -4.33
C ASN A 89 -10.09 22.87 -4.92
N SER A 90 -10.92 21.86 -4.67
CA SER A 90 -10.75 20.54 -5.30
C SER A 90 -10.87 20.62 -6.82
N LEU A 91 -9.99 19.95 -7.53
CA LEU A 91 -10.07 19.73 -8.97
C LEU A 91 -10.90 18.48 -9.24
N VAL A 92 -11.96 18.61 -10.04
CA VAL A 92 -12.97 17.57 -10.22
C VAL A 92 -12.96 17.08 -11.67
N LEU A 93 -12.94 15.77 -11.85
CA LEU A 93 -12.99 15.12 -13.16
C LEU A 93 -14.10 14.07 -13.20
N ARG A 94 -14.95 14.16 -14.22
CA ARG A 94 -16.16 13.30 -14.40
C ARG A 94 -16.27 12.80 -15.85
N GLU A 95 -15.15 12.43 -16.45
CA GLU A 95 -15.08 11.95 -17.83
C GLU A 95 -14.02 10.85 -17.95
N ARG A 96 -14.15 10.02 -18.97
CA ARG A 96 -13.31 8.86 -19.26
C ARG A 96 -12.12 9.22 -20.14
N GLY A 97 -11.07 8.41 -20.04
CA GLY A 97 -9.83 8.54 -20.81
C GLY A 97 -9.01 9.77 -20.42
N ILE A 98 -9.28 10.37 -19.27
CA ILE A 98 -8.61 11.59 -18.84
C ILE A 98 -7.18 11.28 -18.44
N THR A 99 -6.25 12.12 -18.90
CA THR A 99 -4.84 12.02 -18.56
C THR A 99 -4.33 13.33 -17.93
N ILE A 100 -3.70 13.28 -16.77
CA ILE A 100 -2.95 14.38 -16.16
C ILE A 100 -1.44 14.07 -16.28
N LYS A 101 -0.65 15.03 -16.78
CA LYS A 101 0.81 14.90 -16.92
C LYS A 101 1.52 16.13 -16.37
N GLY A 102 2.57 15.93 -15.59
CA GLY A 102 3.61 16.93 -15.37
C GLY A 102 4.91 16.58 -16.12
N PHE A 103 5.98 17.31 -15.81
CA PHE A 103 7.32 17.09 -16.34
C PHE A 103 8.25 16.38 -15.35
N GLY A 104 7.72 15.97 -14.20
CA GLY A 104 8.42 15.29 -13.13
C GLY A 104 7.83 15.70 -11.79
N LYS A 105 7.71 14.73 -10.87
CA LYS A 105 7.16 14.99 -9.53
C LYS A 105 7.91 16.07 -8.76
N ASP A 106 9.20 16.27 -9.03
CA ASP A 106 10.00 17.31 -8.37
C ASP A 106 9.87 18.71 -8.99
N VAL A 107 9.24 18.83 -10.17
CA VAL A 107 9.20 20.10 -10.93
C VAL A 107 7.80 20.58 -11.26
N SER A 108 6.80 19.71 -11.37
CA SER A 108 5.39 20.09 -11.57
C SER A 108 4.62 19.86 -10.29
N VAL A 109 4.14 20.92 -9.63
CA VAL A 109 3.54 20.86 -8.29
C VAL A 109 2.18 21.55 -8.26
N LEU A 110 1.13 20.81 -7.88
CA LEU A 110 -0.16 21.37 -7.48
C LEU A 110 -0.14 21.57 -5.96
N ASP A 111 -0.09 22.83 -5.51
CA ASP A 111 0.03 23.18 -4.10
C ASP A 111 -1.30 23.71 -3.55
N PHE A 112 -1.88 22.94 -2.64
CA PHE A 112 -3.17 23.20 -2.02
C PHE A 112 -3.06 23.91 -0.66
N THR A 113 -1.88 24.45 -0.30
CA THR A 113 -1.65 25.15 0.97
C THR A 113 -2.69 26.26 1.22
N GLY A 114 -3.19 26.92 0.18
CA GLY A 114 -4.21 27.97 0.26
C GLY A 114 -5.64 27.48 0.52
N MET A 115 -5.90 26.17 0.50
CA MET A 115 -7.22 25.60 0.76
C MET A 115 -7.61 25.79 2.24
N THR A 116 -8.82 26.27 2.48
CA THR A 116 -9.31 26.63 3.83
C THR A 116 -10.36 25.67 4.39
N ILE A 117 -11.05 24.92 3.53
CA ILE A 117 -12.13 24.02 3.92
C ILE A 117 -11.54 22.66 4.33
N ALA A 118 -11.64 22.34 5.61
CA ALA A 118 -11.22 21.03 6.15
C ALA A 118 -11.96 19.87 5.44
N GLY A 119 -11.26 18.76 5.20
CA GLY A 119 -11.81 17.55 4.58
C GLY A 119 -11.96 17.61 3.06
N LYS A 120 -11.75 18.77 2.41
CA LYS A 120 -11.80 18.83 0.95
C LYS A 120 -10.50 18.28 0.33
N GLY A 121 -10.65 17.26 -0.52
CA GLY A 121 -9.51 16.66 -1.23
C GLY A 121 -8.93 17.55 -2.33
N GLY A 122 -7.76 17.16 -2.84
CA GLY A 122 -7.05 17.83 -3.93
C GLY A 122 -7.68 17.52 -5.28
N ILE A 123 -7.59 16.27 -5.72
CA ILE A 123 -8.16 15.82 -7.01
C ILE A 123 -9.20 14.72 -6.75
N ASP A 124 -10.38 14.86 -7.34
CA ASP A 124 -11.47 13.89 -7.21
C ASP A 124 -11.96 13.43 -8.59
N VAL A 125 -11.82 12.13 -8.86
CA VAL A 125 -11.98 11.54 -10.19
C VAL A 125 -13.01 10.42 -10.16
N VAL A 126 -13.92 10.45 -11.14
CA VAL A 126 -14.77 9.31 -11.53
C VAL A 126 -14.74 9.20 -13.05
N GLY A 127 -14.14 8.15 -13.58
CA GLY A 127 -14.03 7.92 -15.02
C GLY A 127 -13.01 6.84 -15.39
N ASP A 128 -13.44 5.91 -16.24
CA ASP A 128 -12.59 4.82 -16.75
C ASP A 128 -11.40 5.34 -17.55
N GLY A 129 -10.29 4.60 -17.53
CA GLY A 129 -9.07 4.93 -18.28
C GLY A 129 -8.35 6.17 -17.77
N PHE A 130 -8.56 6.54 -16.50
CA PHE A 130 -7.86 7.67 -15.89
C PHE A 130 -6.36 7.39 -15.75
N SER A 131 -5.53 8.35 -16.14
CA SER A 131 -4.09 8.32 -15.91
C SER A 131 -3.58 9.62 -15.28
N ILE A 132 -2.66 9.50 -14.33
CA ILE A 132 -1.91 10.64 -13.79
C ILE A 132 -0.44 10.28 -13.67
N ARG A 133 0.45 11.19 -14.09
CA ARG A 133 1.88 10.96 -13.99
C ARG A 133 2.75 12.21 -13.86
N ASP A 134 3.94 12.00 -13.30
CA ASP A 134 5.06 12.96 -13.32
C ASP A 134 4.72 14.31 -12.66
N ILE A 135 3.98 14.29 -11.54
CA ILE A 135 3.48 15.50 -10.86
C ILE A 135 3.41 15.28 -9.34
N THR A 136 3.41 16.37 -8.57
CA THR A 136 3.17 16.38 -7.12
C THR A 136 1.83 17.02 -6.78
N ILE A 137 1.13 16.45 -5.81
CA ILE A 137 -0.01 17.04 -5.09
C ILE A 137 0.44 17.32 -3.65
N ARG A 138 0.27 18.55 -3.18
CA ARG A 138 0.81 18.98 -1.88
C ARG A 138 -0.24 19.66 -1.02
N ASN A 139 -0.21 19.37 0.28
CA ASN A 139 -0.90 20.13 1.35
C ASN A 139 -2.42 20.29 1.16
N THR A 140 -3.11 19.26 0.68
CA THR A 140 -4.58 19.22 0.63
C THR A 140 -5.19 19.21 2.03
N LYS A 141 -6.45 19.64 2.18
CA LYS A 141 -7.17 19.61 3.47
C LYS A 141 -7.98 18.32 3.71
N GLY A 142 -8.08 17.48 2.70
CA GLY A 142 -8.58 16.12 2.72
C GLY A 142 -7.66 15.28 1.83
N ASP A 143 -8.18 14.23 1.20
CA ASP A 143 -7.38 13.31 0.39
C ASP A 143 -6.52 14.00 -0.67
N GLY A 144 -5.34 13.45 -0.98
CA GLY A 144 -4.49 13.97 -2.05
C GLY A 144 -5.17 13.81 -3.41
N ILE A 145 -5.38 12.55 -3.80
CA ILE A 145 -6.17 12.18 -4.98
C ILE A 145 -7.08 10.99 -4.68
N ARG A 146 -8.35 11.13 -5.02
CA ARG A 146 -9.36 10.09 -4.95
C ARG A 146 -9.81 9.69 -6.36
N VAL A 147 -9.76 8.40 -6.66
CA VAL A 147 -10.25 7.83 -7.93
C VAL A 147 -11.29 6.77 -7.58
N GLU A 148 -12.57 7.10 -7.74
CA GLU A 148 -13.68 6.24 -7.36
C GLU A 148 -14.36 5.62 -8.59
N ALA A 149 -14.86 4.39 -8.44
CA ALA A 149 -15.78 3.75 -9.40
C ALA A 149 -15.25 3.77 -10.85
N SER A 150 -13.97 3.43 -11.02
CA SER A 150 -13.26 3.57 -12.30
C SER A 150 -12.52 2.29 -12.68
N THR A 151 -12.47 2.00 -13.99
CA THR A 151 -11.74 0.86 -14.55
C THR A 151 -10.49 1.30 -15.30
N GLY A 152 -9.37 0.60 -15.15
CA GLY A 152 -8.15 0.88 -15.90
C GLY A 152 -7.46 2.16 -15.42
N VAL A 153 -7.24 2.26 -14.11
CA VAL A 153 -6.62 3.42 -13.46
C VAL A 153 -5.10 3.27 -13.46
N ASN A 154 -4.38 4.30 -13.92
CA ASN A 154 -2.92 4.28 -13.99
C ASN A 154 -2.29 5.50 -13.30
N ILE A 155 -1.62 5.26 -12.17
CA ILE A 155 -0.96 6.28 -11.36
C ILE A 155 0.54 5.98 -11.34
N GLN A 156 1.33 6.88 -11.93
CA GLN A 156 2.75 6.65 -12.19
C GLN A 156 3.61 7.83 -11.79
N ARG A 157 4.62 7.63 -10.94
CA ARG A 157 5.53 8.73 -10.53
C ARG A 157 4.77 9.95 -10.02
N LEU A 158 3.68 9.70 -9.29
CA LEU A 158 2.94 10.71 -8.54
C LEU A 158 3.55 10.83 -7.15
N LYS A 159 3.69 12.05 -6.66
CA LYS A 159 4.01 12.30 -5.24
C LYS A 159 2.85 13.01 -4.56
N VAL A 160 2.44 12.54 -3.40
CA VAL A 160 1.49 13.22 -2.51
C VAL A 160 2.17 13.50 -1.18
N GLU A 161 2.13 14.74 -0.71
CA GLU A 161 2.77 15.09 0.56
C GLU A 161 2.02 16.15 1.38
N TRP A 162 2.05 15.98 2.69
CA TRP A 162 1.84 17.05 3.65
C TRP A 162 3.20 17.46 4.21
N THR A 163 3.63 18.68 3.90
CA THR A 163 5.00 19.15 4.20
C THR A 163 5.22 19.56 5.65
N GLY A 164 4.13 19.70 6.42
CA GLY A 164 4.20 19.95 7.86
C GLY A 164 4.51 18.70 8.68
N THR A 165 4.51 18.84 10.00
CA THR A 165 4.53 17.69 10.91
C THR A 165 3.30 16.83 10.65
N PRO A 166 3.43 15.49 10.49
CA PRO A 166 2.29 14.60 10.38
C PRO A 166 1.27 14.84 11.50
N SER A 167 0.00 15.00 11.15
CA SER A 167 -1.05 15.38 12.10
C SER A 167 -2.42 14.87 11.64
N ALA A 168 -3.35 14.71 12.59
CA ALA A 168 -4.73 14.34 12.31
C ALA A 168 -5.49 15.35 11.41
N ALA A 169 -4.94 16.56 11.24
CA ALA A 169 -5.50 17.58 10.36
C ALA A 169 -5.05 17.45 8.90
N ASN A 170 -4.10 16.55 8.62
CA ASN A 170 -3.72 16.19 7.25
C ASN A 170 -4.85 15.36 6.63
N GLY A 171 -4.86 15.28 5.29
CA GLY A 171 -5.80 14.42 4.59
C GLY A 171 -5.64 12.95 4.98
N ALA A 172 -6.78 12.24 4.98
CA ALA A 172 -6.82 10.83 5.35
C ALA A 172 -5.99 10.02 4.37
N TYR A 173 -6.31 10.08 3.08
CA TYR A 173 -5.65 9.25 2.09
C TYR A 173 -4.75 10.05 1.15
N GLY A 174 -3.51 9.60 0.96
CA GLY A 174 -2.60 10.21 -0.02
C GLY A 174 -3.05 9.92 -1.45
N ILE A 175 -2.91 8.66 -1.87
CA ILE A 175 -3.34 8.17 -3.18
C ILE A 175 -4.43 7.10 -2.96
N TYR A 176 -5.65 7.38 -3.44
CA TYR A 176 -6.87 6.68 -3.02
C TYR A 176 -7.75 6.20 -4.19
N PRO A 177 -7.35 5.14 -4.92
CA PRO A 177 -8.28 4.34 -5.71
C PRO A 177 -9.25 3.53 -4.84
N VAL A 178 -10.53 3.61 -5.18
CA VAL A 178 -11.60 2.89 -4.45
C VAL A 178 -12.73 2.44 -5.36
N LYS A 179 -13.36 1.31 -5.05
CA LYS A 179 -14.45 0.71 -5.88
C LYS A 179 -14.04 0.55 -7.35
N SER A 180 -12.78 0.21 -7.58
CA SER A 180 -12.18 0.28 -8.92
C SER A 180 -11.83 -1.11 -9.46
N PHE A 181 -11.53 -1.18 -10.76
CA PHE A 181 -11.10 -2.41 -11.43
C PHE A 181 -9.83 -2.15 -12.23
N ASN A 182 -8.84 -3.05 -12.15
CA ASN A 182 -7.55 -2.91 -12.83
C ASN A 182 -6.84 -1.58 -12.51
N VAL A 183 -6.24 -1.51 -11.33
CA VAL A 183 -5.47 -0.36 -10.85
C VAL A 183 -3.97 -0.65 -10.95
N LEU A 184 -3.21 0.27 -11.53
CA LEU A 184 -1.74 0.29 -11.47
C LEU A 184 -1.28 1.52 -10.69
N MET A 185 -0.49 1.29 -9.64
CA MET A 185 0.20 2.31 -8.88
C MET A 185 1.69 1.98 -8.83
N GLU A 186 2.51 2.77 -9.52
CA GLU A 186 3.94 2.51 -9.57
C GLU A 186 4.83 3.76 -9.48
N ASP A 187 5.99 3.57 -8.86
CA ASP A 187 7.01 4.62 -8.70
C ASP A 187 6.49 5.88 -7.98
N CYS A 188 5.41 5.74 -7.20
CA CYS A 188 4.74 6.81 -6.47
C CYS A 188 5.33 7.03 -5.08
N GLU A 189 5.10 8.21 -4.51
CA GLU A 189 5.51 8.54 -3.16
C GLU A 189 4.36 9.16 -2.36
N SER A 190 4.25 8.80 -1.08
CA SER A 190 3.25 9.38 -0.18
C SER A 190 3.79 9.66 1.21
N TYR A 191 3.56 10.89 1.70
CA TYR A 191 4.11 11.37 2.96
C TYR A 191 3.10 12.11 3.84
N GLY A 192 2.90 11.63 5.07
CA GLY A 192 2.19 12.37 6.11
C GLY A 192 0.67 12.25 6.11
N ALA A 193 0.10 11.28 5.41
CA ALA A 193 -1.33 10.99 5.42
C ALA A 193 -1.81 10.57 6.82
N SER A 194 -2.96 11.07 7.26
CA SER A 194 -3.54 10.77 8.58
C SER A 194 -4.24 9.42 8.66
N ASP A 195 -4.46 8.78 7.52
CA ASP A 195 -4.91 7.40 7.42
C ASP A 195 -3.86 6.59 6.63
N ALA A 196 -4.03 6.40 5.32
CA ALA A 196 -3.09 5.64 4.50
C ALA A 196 -2.35 6.52 3.48
N GLY A 197 -1.03 6.34 3.40
CA GLY A 197 -0.21 7.00 2.38
C GLY A 197 -0.63 6.56 0.98
N ILE A 198 -0.68 5.25 0.77
CA ILE A 198 -1.17 4.61 -0.44
C ILE A 198 -2.28 3.65 -0.03
N TYR A 199 -3.46 3.81 -0.63
CA TYR A 199 -4.62 3.02 -0.29
C TYR A 199 -5.17 2.33 -1.54
N VAL A 200 -5.58 1.07 -1.42
CA VAL A 200 -6.39 0.39 -2.43
C VAL A 200 -7.57 -0.27 -1.73
N GLY A 201 -8.79 0.21 -2.01
CA GLY A 201 -10.00 -0.24 -1.32
C GLY A 201 -11.08 -0.75 -2.24
N GLN A 202 -11.82 -1.78 -1.82
CA GLN A 202 -13.03 -2.25 -2.52
C GLN A 202 -12.75 -2.53 -4.01
N THR A 203 -11.54 -2.99 -4.31
CA THR A 203 -11.00 -3.03 -5.68
C THR A 203 -10.77 -4.47 -6.12
N ASN A 204 -10.87 -4.72 -7.42
CA ASN A 204 -10.52 -6.00 -8.01
C ASN A 204 -9.48 -5.82 -9.11
N GLY A 205 -8.31 -6.43 -8.94
CA GLY A 205 -7.17 -6.25 -9.81
C GLY A 205 -6.38 -4.99 -9.44
N ALA A 206 -5.27 -5.17 -8.73
CA ALA A 206 -4.37 -4.08 -8.38
C ALA A 206 -2.90 -4.49 -8.45
N ILE A 207 -2.06 -3.61 -8.99
CA ILE A 207 -0.60 -3.71 -8.94
C ILE A 207 -0.09 -2.47 -8.21
N VAL A 208 0.52 -2.67 -7.05
CA VAL A 208 1.12 -1.61 -6.22
C VAL A 208 2.61 -1.90 -6.09
N ARG A 209 3.45 -1.22 -6.88
CA ARG A 209 4.88 -1.54 -6.95
C ARG A 209 5.85 -0.38 -6.96
N ARG A 210 7.04 -0.59 -6.41
CA ARG A 210 8.14 0.41 -6.42
C ARG A 210 7.73 1.77 -5.82
N ASN A 211 6.81 1.75 -4.86
CA ASN A 211 6.35 2.97 -4.21
C ASN A 211 7.10 3.23 -2.90
N ILE A 212 7.09 4.48 -2.45
CA ILE A 212 7.65 4.91 -1.17
C ILE A 212 6.52 5.49 -0.32
N ALA A 213 6.22 4.87 0.81
CA ALA A 213 5.24 5.38 1.78
C ALA A 213 5.91 5.62 3.13
N LYS A 214 5.98 6.89 3.54
CA LYS A 214 6.65 7.26 4.79
C LYS A 214 5.85 8.23 5.64
N ARG A 215 5.99 8.15 6.96
CA ARG A 215 5.41 9.11 7.91
C ARG A 215 3.89 9.18 7.92
N ASN A 216 3.21 8.15 7.41
CA ASN A 216 1.75 8.01 7.42
C ASN A 216 1.31 7.23 8.68
N VAL A 217 -0.01 7.10 8.90
CA VAL A 217 -0.49 6.11 9.88
C VAL A 217 -0.30 4.71 9.29
N ALA A 218 -1.03 4.34 8.24
CA ALA A 218 -0.70 3.19 7.41
C ALA A 218 0.18 3.63 6.24
N GLY A 219 1.33 2.97 6.01
CA GLY A 219 2.16 3.24 4.84
C GLY A 219 1.41 2.88 3.55
N ILE A 220 1.13 1.59 3.38
CA ILE A 220 0.30 1.07 2.30
C ILE A 220 -0.81 0.22 2.91
N GLU A 221 -2.03 0.46 2.45
CA GLU A 221 -3.23 -0.23 2.90
C GLU A 221 -3.94 -0.93 1.74
N ILE A 222 -4.23 -2.21 1.93
CA ILE A 222 -5.03 -3.03 1.01
C ILE A 222 -6.30 -3.44 1.75
N GLU A 223 -7.39 -2.72 1.52
CA GLU A 223 -8.67 -2.90 2.21
C GLU A 223 -9.69 -3.55 1.27
N ASN A 224 -10.39 -4.60 1.69
CA ASN A 224 -11.55 -5.13 0.95
C ASN A 224 -11.25 -5.36 -0.54
N THR A 225 -10.03 -5.82 -0.86
CA THR A 225 -9.49 -5.82 -2.22
C THR A 225 -9.03 -7.21 -2.62
N ARG A 226 -9.32 -7.60 -3.87
CA ARG A 226 -8.97 -8.92 -4.40
C ARG A 226 -8.12 -8.88 -5.65
N ASN A 227 -7.36 -9.94 -5.89
CA ASN A 227 -6.43 -10.08 -7.01
C ASN A 227 -5.39 -8.94 -7.03
N ALA A 228 -4.66 -8.78 -5.93
CA ALA A 228 -3.70 -7.70 -5.77
C ALA A 228 -2.25 -8.23 -5.69
N SER A 229 -1.32 -7.52 -6.32
CA SER A 229 0.12 -7.75 -6.19
C SER A 229 0.80 -6.50 -5.65
N VAL A 230 1.44 -6.62 -4.49
CA VAL A 230 2.03 -5.51 -3.73
C VAL A 230 3.52 -5.78 -3.50
N TYR A 231 4.38 -5.17 -4.29
CA TYR A 231 5.79 -5.58 -4.32
C TYR A 231 6.82 -4.49 -4.60
N ASP A 232 8.07 -4.74 -4.19
CA ASP A 232 9.19 -3.80 -4.33
C ASP A 232 8.91 -2.42 -3.71
N ASN A 233 8.00 -2.32 -2.73
CA ASN A 233 7.69 -1.05 -2.07
C ASN A 233 8.57 -0.84 -0.83
N ILE A 234 8.68 0.43 -0.42
CA ILE A 234 9.33 0.85 0.83
C ILE A 234 8.26 1.45 1.75
N ALA A 235 8.04 0.83 2.91
CA ALA A 235 7.21 1.34 3.99
C ALA A 235 8.09 1.63 5.21
N GLU A 236 8.27 2.91 5.53
CA GLU A 236 9.22 3.35 6.57
C GLU A 236 8.69 4.50 7.43
N ASP A 237 8.94 4.46 8.74
CA ASP A 237 8.57 5.52 9.68
C ASP A 237 7.06 5.86 9.66
N ASN A 238 6.23 4.87 9.34
CA ASN A 238 4.77 4.93 9.53
C ASN A 238 4.39 4.42 10.93
N THR A 239 3.11 4.48 11.30
CA THR A 239 2.61 3.76 12.49
C THR A 239 2.54 2.26 12.22
N GLY A 240 1.90 1.91 11.10
CA GLY A 240 1.84 0.59 10.49
C GLY A 240 2.48 0.63 9.10
N GLY A 241 3.30 -0.36 8.74
CA GLY A 241 4.01 -0.38 7.47
C GLY A 241 3.11 -0.71 6.27
N LEU A 242 2.79 -1.99 6.12
CA LEU A 242 2.00 -2.53 5.01
C LEU A 242 0.89 -3.43 5.58
N VAL A 243 -0.37 -3.00 5.47
CA VAL A 243 -1.49 -3.62 6.17
C VAL A 243 -2.52 -4.16 5.18
N ILE A 244 -3.07 -5.33 5.47
CA ILE A 244 -4.02 -6.03 4.61
C ILE A 244 -5.21 -6.42 5.48
N PHE A 245 -6.38 -5.88 5.20
CA PHE A 245 -7.55 -6.24 5.98
C PHE A 245 -8.88 -6.06 5.26
N ASP A 246 -9.89 -6.77 5.75
CA ASP A 246 -11.26 -6.53 5.35
C ASP A 246 -12.03 -5.89 6.51
N LEU A 247 -12.84 -4.88 6.17
CA LEU A 247 -13.91 -4.40 7.01
C LEU A 247 -15.26 -4.81 6.43
N ASN A 248 -16.31 -4.46 7.15
CA ASN A 248 -17.67 -4.79 6.76
C ASN A 248 -18.08 -4.04 5.48
N ASN A 249 -17.95 -4.73 4.34
CA ASN A 249 -18.12 -4.19 3.00
C ASN A 249 -18.65 -5.27 2.03
N PRO A 250 -19.39 -4.91 0.96
CA PRO A 250 -19.79 -5.87 -0.07
C PRO A 250 -18.65 -6.57 -0.81
N VAL A 251 -17.46 -5.96 -0.87
CA VAL A 251 -16.28 -6.57 -1.50
C VAL A 251 -15.41 -7.24 -0.43
N SER A 252 -15.27 -8.56 -0.48
CA SER A 252 -14.30 -9.28 0.36
C SER A 252 -12.94 -9.32 -0.33
N GLY A 253 -11.87 -9.18 0.45
CA GLY A 253 -10.51 -9.41 0.01
C GLY A 253 -10.26 -10.87 -0.35
N GLY A 254 -9.17 -11.11 -1.06
CA GLY A 254 -8.86 -12.44 -1.59
C GLY A 254 -7.77 -12.43 -2.65
N ASN A 255 -6.89 -13.43 -2.66
CA ASN A 255 -5.83 -13.58 -3.66
C ASN A 255 -4.90 -12.34 -3.69
N ILE A 256 -4.16 -12.16 -2.61
CA ILE A 256 -3.24 -11.04 -2.43
C ILE A 256 -1.81 -11.58 -2.29
N LYS A 257 -0.90 -11.08 -3.13
CA LYS A 257 0.53 -11.41 -3.08
C LYS A 257 1.31 -10.19 -2.65
N MET A 258 1.95 -10.26 -1.49
CA MET A 258 2.78 -9.19 -0.93
C MET A 258 4.23 -9.64 -0.86
N TYR A 259 5.10 -9.10 -1.71
CA TYR A 259 6.45 -9.63 -1.84
C TYR A 259 7.56 -8.63 -2.12
N ASN A 260 8.79 -8.96 -1.72
CA ASN A 260 9.98 -8.14 -1.95
C ASN A 260 9.86 -6.68 -1.44
N ASN A 261 9.03 -6.42 -0.44
CA ASN A 261 8.91 -5.10 0.16
C ASN A 261 9.96 -4.91 1.27
N THR A 262 10.37 -3.65 1.48
CA THR A 262 11.18 -3.23 2.64
C THR A 262 10.29 -2.55 3.66
N ILE A 263 10.16 -3.14 4.85
CA ILE A 263 9.20 -2.73 5.90
C ILE A 263 10.00 -2.46 7.17
N THR A 264 10.40 -1.21 7.34
CA THR A 264 11.44 -0.86 8.33
C THR A 264 11.03 0.29 9.23
N SER A 265 11.29 0.14 10.53
CA SER A 265 11.17 1.21 11.50
C SER A 265 9.82 1.92 11.49
N ASN A 266 8.72 1.20 11.26
CA ASN A 266 7.36 1.75 11.31
C ASN A 266 6.94 1.95 12.77
N ASN A 267 7.53 2.97 13.42
CA ASN A 267 7.48 3.23 14.85
C ASN A 267 6.87 4.59 15.20
N ARG A 268 6.28 5.28 14.21
CA ARG A 268 5.70 6.59 14.41
C ARG A 268 4.49 6.50 15.32
N ALA A 269 4.32 7.50 16.19
CA ALA A 269 3.14 7.59 17.04
C ALA A 269 1.89 7.71 16.16
N ASN A 270 0.81 7.01 16.52
CA ASN A 270 -0.43 7.06 15.76
C ASN A 270 -1.07 8.46 15.90
N PHE A 271 -1.48 9.03 14.77
CA PHE A 271 -2.12 10.35 14.68
C PHE A 271 -3.41 10.31 13.83
N GLY A 272 -3.91 9.10 13.57
CA GLY A 272 -5.10 8.86 12.77
C GLY A 272 -6.39 8.89 13.57
N ALA A 273 -7.48 8.64 12.86
CA ALA A 273 -8.82 8.53 13.41
C ALA A 273 -9.52 7.30 12.81
N GLY A 274 -10.71 6.96 13.31
CA GLY A 274 -11.46 5.80 12.82
C GLY A 274 -10.73 4.49 13.13
N PHE A 275 -10.81 3.52 12.22
CA PHE A 275 -10.26 2.18 12.41
C PHE A 275 -8.73 2.16 12.52
N VAL A 276 -8.04 2.94 11.70
CA VAL A 276 -6.57 2.97 11.70
C VAL A 276 -5.96 3.60 12.95
N ALA A 277 -6.75 4.32 13.75
CA ALA A 277 -6.32 4.80 15.07
C ALA A 277 -5.99 3.63 16.03
N SER A 278 -6.58 2.45 15.78
CA SER A 278 -6.35 1.23 16.56
C SER A 278 -5.04 0.51 16.17
N ILE A 279 -4.37 0.92 15.09
CA ILE A 279 -3.07 0.35 14.69
C ILE A 279 -2.02 0.73 15.74
N PRO A 280 -1.37 -0.26 16.41
CA PRO A 280 -0.29 0.03 17.33
C PRO A 280 0.92 0.61 16.58
N PRO A 281 1.51 1.73 17.04
CA PRO A 281 2.85 2.14 16.64
C PRO A 281 3.83 0.98 16.74
N GLY A 282 4.69 0.79 15.75
CA GLY A 282 5.63 -0.33 15.75
C GLY A 282 5.15 -1.55 14.97
N THR A 283 4.07 -1.44 14.19
CA THR A 283 3.52 -2.55 13.41
C THR A 283 4.15 -2.60 12.02
N GLY A 284 4.80 -3.71 11.66
CA GLY A 284 5.30 -3.90 10.29
C GLY A 284 4.15 -4.22 9.33
N THR A 285 3.53 -5.38 9.52
CA THR A 285 2.41 -5.87 8.73
C THR A 285 1.38 -6.56 9.62
N PHE A 286 0.10 -6.44 9.25
CA PHE A 286 -0.90 -7.39 9.71
C PHE A 286 -1.82 -7.83 8.57
N VAL A 287 -2.32 -9.05 8.70
CA VAL A 287 -3.39 -9.63 7.89
C VAL A 287 -4.59 -9.81 8.80
N MET A 288 -5.73 -9.18 8.48
CA MET A 288 -6.94 -9.28 9.27
C MET A 288 -8.18 -9.58 8.44
N ALA A 289 -8.96 -10.58 8.84
CA ALA A 289 -10.29 -10.87 8.28
C ALA A 289 -10.35 -11.12 6.75
N THR A 290 -9.20 -11.35 6.13
CA THR A 290 -9.06 -11.54 4.68
C THR A 290 -8.52 -12.95 4.37
N SER A 291 -8.73 -13.44 3.15
CA SER A 291 -8.29 -14.79 2.76
C SER A 291 -7.32 -14.82 1.60
N ASP A 292 -6.63 -15.95 1.45
CA ASP A 292 -5.78 -16.27 0.29
C ASP A 292 -4.68 -15.21 0.11
N VAL A 293 -3.84 -15.08 1.15
CA VAL A 293 -2.77 -14.09 1.23
C VAL A 293 -1.41 -14.80 1.24
N GLU A 294 -0.54 -14.44 0.31
CA GLU A 294 0.83 -14.94 0.22
C GLU A 294 1.82 -13.79 0.52
N ILE A 295 2.64 -13.93 1.55
CA ILE A 295 3.60 -12.92 2.01
C ILE A 295 5.01 -13.50 1.92
N PHE A 296 5.83 -13.00 0.98
CA PHE A 296 7.14 -13.61 0.73
C PHE A 296 8.26 -12.70 0.26
N GLY A 297 9.51 -13.06 0.56
CA GLY A 297 10.66 -12.28 0.10
C GLY A 297 10.77 -10.87 0.70
N ASN A 298 9.91 -10.51 1.66
CA ASN A 298 9.95 -9.20 2.29
C ASN A 298 11.08 -9.12 3.32
N THR A 299 11.58 -7.90 3.56
CA THR A 299 12.54 -7.63 4.62
C THR A 299 11.90 -6.76 5.70
N TYR A 300 11.82 -7.29 6.91
CA TYR A 300 11.35 -6.61 8.10
C TYR A 300 12.53 -6.19 8.98
N THR A 301 12.52 -4.95 9.47
CA THR A 301 13.60 -4.45 10.32
C THR A 301 13.09 -3.46 11.35
N SER A 302 13.31 -3.75 12.64
CA SER A 302 13.14 -2.79 13.73
C SER A 302 11.73 -2.17 13.87
N ASN A 303 10.67 -2.93 13.56
CA ASN A 303 9.30 -2.56 13.94
C ASN A 303 9.09 -2.94 15.41
N LYS A 304 8.74 -1.98 16.27
CA LYS A 304 8.83 -2.13 17.74
C LYS A 304 7.78 -3.05 18.37
N THR A 305 6.60 -3.15 17.76
CA THR A 305 5.47 -3.90 18.31
C THR A 305 5.38 -5.30 17.75
N VAL A 306 5.31 -5.43 16.43
CA VAL A 306 5.26 -6.73 15.76
C VAL A 306 5.71 -6.56 14.31
N ASP A 307 6.47 -7.51 13.78
CA ASP A 307 6.87 -7.45 12.36
C ASP A 307 5.75 -7.92 11.43
N LEU A 308 5.13 -9.07 11.72
CA LEU A 308 4.02 -9.61 10.95
C LEU A 308 3.00 -10.29 11.88
N ALA A 309 1.74 -9.84 11.84
CA ALA A 309 0.65 -10.46 12.58
C ALA A 309 -0.44 -11.04 11.66
N VAL A 310 -0.96 -12.22 11.97
CA VAL A 310 -2.16 -12.82 11.38
C VAL A 310 -3.20 -12.84 12.47
N ILE A 311 -4.24 -12.02 12.31
CA ILE A 311 -5.16 -11.71 13.39
C ILE A 311 -6.60 -11.74 12.90
N SER A 312 -7.52 -12.04 13.80
CA SER A 312 -8.95 -11.88 13.57
C SER A 312 -9.39 -10.46 13.93
N ALA A 313 -10.52 -10.06 13.36
CA ALA A 313 -11.20 -8.83 13.71
C ALA A 313 -11.61 -8.75 15.19
N TYR A 314 -11.76 -9.89 15.88
CA TYR A 314 -12.06 -9.95 17.31
C TYR A 314 -10.89 -9.47 18.19
N ALA A 315 -9.65 -9.78 17.78
CA ALA A 315 -8.45 -9.43 18.52
C ALA A 315 -7.97 -7.99 18.25
N PHE A 316 -8.40 -7.39 17.14
CA PHE A 316 -7.88 -6.10 16.69
C PHE A 316 -8.60 -4.89 17.28
N ASP A 317 -9.94 -4.87 17.21
CA ASP A 317 -10.73 -3.70 17.62
C ASP A 317 -12.00 -4.13 18.38
N ALA A 318 -12.18 -3.59 19.59
CA ALA A 318 -13.28 -3.95 20.47
C ALA A 318 -14.66 -3.51 19.93
N THR A 319 -14.70 -2.42 19.16
CA THR A 319 -15.94 -1.95 18.51
C THR A 319 -16.34 -2.91 17.40
N LEU A 320 -15.39 -3.30 16.55
CA LEU A 320 -15.61 -4.27 15.49
C LEU A 320 -16.02 -5.63 16.06
N ALA A 321 -15.36 -6.11 17.12
CA ALA A 321 -15.76 -7.31 17.85
C ALA A 321 -17.23 -7.26 18.31
N THR A 322 -17.67 -6.12 18.85
CA THR A 322 -19.06 -5.91 19.29
C THR A 322 -20.04 -5.88 18.10
N GLN A 323 -19.67 -5.24 16.99
CA GLN A 323 -20.48 -5.21 15.77
C GLN A 323 -20.67 -6.60 15.18
N LEU A 324 -19.61 -7.41 15.15
CA LEU A 324 -19.64 -8.80 14.72
C LEU A 324 -20.54 -9.65 15.62
N ALA A 325 -20.47 -9.46 16.93
CA ALA A 325 -21.31 -10.20 17.88
C ALA A 325 -22.81 -9.88 17.77
N THR A 326 -23.16 -8.68 17.26
CA THR A 326 -24.55 -8.19 17.19
C THR A 326 -25.15 -8.25 15.79
N ASN A 327 -24.39 -8.69 14.78
CA ASN A 327 -24.74 -8.59 13.35
C ASN A 327 -25.18 -7.16 12.95
N ALA A 328 -24.74 -6.13 13.69
CA ALA A 328 -25.22 -4.77 13.54
C ALA A 328 -24.74 -4.06 12.26
N ALA A 329 -23.79 -4.67 11.54
CA ALA A 329 -23.03 -3.99 10.50
C ALA A 329 -23.72 -3.99 9.11
N GLY A 330 -24.81 -4.73 8.90
CA GLY A 330 -25.63 -4.61 7.69
C GLY A 330 -24.96 -4.92 6.34
N ALA A 331 -23.74 -5.49 6.30
CA ALA A 331 -23.17 -5.97 5.04
C ALA A 331 -23.83 -7.27 4.58
N ASN A 332 -23.81 -7.47 3.27
CA ASN A 332 -24.29 -8.68 2.63
C ASN A 332 -23.30 -9.13 1.54
N PRO A 333 -22.54 -10.22 1.76
CA PRO A 333 -22.53 -11.06 2.96
C PRO A 333 -21.88 -10.35 4.18
N PRO A 334 -22.16 -10.81 5.42
CA PRO A 334 -21.48 -10.33 6.61
C PRO A 334 -19.95 -10.54 6.54
N LEU A 335 -19.19 -9.65 7.20
CA LEU A 335 -17.74 -9.81 7.35
C LEU A 335 -17.42 -11.16 7.99
N ASN A 336 -16.53 -11.92 7.38
CA ASN A 336 -15.91 -13.05 8.05
C ASN A 336 -14.72 -12.52 8.88
N PRO A 337 -14.71 -12.67 10.21
CA PRO A 337 -13.73 -12.00 11.05
C PRO A 337 -12.35 -12.66 11.04
N PHE A 338 -12.21 -13.87 10.49
CA PHE A 338 -10.96 -14.64 10.53
C PHE A 338 -10.14 -14.43 9.26
N ALA A 339 -8.83 -14.25 9.43
CA ALA A 339 -7.88 -14.45 8.33
C ALA A 339 -7.82 -15.94 7.95
N ARG A 340 -7.68 -16.29 6.66
CA ARG A 340 -7.63 -17.69 6.20
C ARG A 340 -6.70 -17.88 5.00
N ASN A 341 -6.17 -19.09 4.83
CA ASN A 341 -5.28 -19.46 3.72
C ASN A 341 -4.13 -18.45 3.59
N VAL A 342 -3.37 -18.29 4.69
CA VAL A 342 -2.26 -17.35 4.75
C VAL A 342 -0.96 -18.12 4.63
N TYR A 343 -0.15 -17.79 3.63
CA TYR A 343 1.16 -18.41 3.39
C TYR A 343 2.28 -17.38 3.57
N ILE A 344 3.13 -17.59 4.58
CA ILE A 344 4.22 -16.69 4.93
C ILE A 344 5.54 -17.43 4.71
N HIS A 345 6.32 -17.02 3.71
CA HIS A 345 7.56 -17.71 3.42
C HIS A 345 8.69 -16.88 2.86
N ASN A 346 9.93 -17.33 3.05
CA ASN A 346 11.13 -16.68 2.48
C ASN A 346 11.27 -15.18 2.84
N ASN A 347 10.66 -14.71 3.93
CA ASN A 347 10.87 -13.37 4.43
C ASN A 347 12.14 -13.34 5.30
N THR A 348 12.73 -12.15 5.45
CA THR A 348 13.89 -11.91 6.31
C THR A 348 13.50 -10.95 7.43
N PHE A 349 13.72 -11.36 8.68
CA PHE A 349 13.42 -10.57 9.88
C PHE A 349 14.72 -10.19 10.58
N ILE A 350 14.93 -8.89 10.79
CA ILE A 350 16.19 -8.34 11.33
C ILE A 350 15.88 -7.43 12.51
N GLY A 351 15.66 -8.05 13.67
CA GLY A 351 15.23 -7.36 14.89
C GLY A 351 13.82 -6.77 14.78
N GLY A 352 13.20 -6.53 15.93
CA GLY A 352 11.80 -6.13 16.01
C GLY A 352 11.21 -6.59 17.33
N GLY A 353 9.95 -6.20 17.59
CA GLY A 353 9.21 -6.64 18.77
C GLY A 353 9.80 -6.18 20.11
N THR A 354 10.74 -5.24 20.12
CA THR A 354 11.52 -4.87 21.31
C THR A 354 10.77 -3.98 22.29
N ALA A 355 9.69 -3.33 21.84
CA ALA A 355 8.95 -2.35 22.63
C ALA A 355 7.50 -2.27 22.15
N PRO A 356 6.68 -3.31 22.37
CA PRO A 356 5.27 -3.27 21.99
C PRO A 356 4.54 -2.12 22.67
N ASP A 357 3.82 -1.33 21.87
CA ASP A 357 3.02 -0.23 22.38
C ASP A 357 1.71 -0.77 22.98
N GLY A 358 1.67 -0.90 24.30
CA GLY A 358 0.46 -1.24 25.06
C GLY A 358 -0.31 -0.04 25.61
N THR A 359 0.03 1.19 25.19
CA THR A 359 -0.64 2.39 25.70
C THR A 359 -2.05 2.55 25.11
N ASN A 360 -2.96 3.18 25.87
CA ASN A 360 -4.35 3.43 25.47
C ASN A 360 -5.13 2.17 25.02
N PRO A 361 -5.30 1.16 25.88
CA PRO A 361 -5.92 -0.13 25.53
C PRO A 361 -7.37 -0.02 24.99
N GLY A 362 -8.07 1.08 25.26
CA GLY A 362 -9.40 1.34 24.70
C GLY A 362 -9.42 1.70 23.21
N VAL A 363 -8.26 2.03 22.63
CA VAL A 363 -8.08 2.33 21.19
C VAL A 363 -7.11 1.31 20.58
N ASN A 364 -5.94 1.13 21.19
CA ASN A 364 -4.89 0.22 20.73
C ASN A 364 -5.04 -1.16 21.43
N ALA A 365 -6.13 -1.86 21.11
CA ALA A 365 -6.43 -3.14 21.77
C ALA A 365 -5.40 -4.22 21.41
N LEU A 366 -4.99 -4.31 20.14
CA LEU A 366 -3.96 -5.25 19.69
C LEU A 366 -2.62 -5.03 20.42
N GLY A 367 -2.16 -3.78 20.51
CA GLY A 367 -0.87 -3.47 21.15
C GLY A 367 -0.91 -3.75 22.65
N ALA A 368 -2.02 -3.42 23.31
CA ALA A 368 -2.24 -3.76 24.71
C ALA A 368 -2.28 -5.28 24.96
N LEU A 369 -2.93 -6.03 24.06
CA LEU A 369 -2.93 -7.48 24.09
C LEU A 369 -1.51 -8.04 23.98
N ILE A 370 -0.76 -7.63 22.95
CA ILE A 370 0.62 -8.08 22.72
C ILE A 370 1.50 -7.75 23.93
N ALA A 371 1.49 -6.49 24.40
CA ALA A 371 2.29 -6.07 25.54
C ALA A 371 1.92 -6.83 26.82
N GLY A 372 0.63 -7.05 27.06
CA GLY A 372 0.12 -7.80 28.20
C GLY A 372 0.55 -9.26 28.18
N TYR A 373 0.39 -9.94 27.05
CA TYR A 373 0.75 -11.35 26.87
C TYR A 373 2.25 -11.59 27.09
N TYR A 374 3.09 -10.80 26.43
CA TYR A 374 4.53 -10.96 26.53
C TYR A 374 5.10 -10.46 27.87
N GLY A 375 4.46 -9.46 28.48
CA GLY A 375 4.81 -8.98 29.82
C GLY A 375 4.44 -9.98 30.92
N ALA A 376 3.18 -10.40 30.97
CA ALA A 376 2.68 -11.33 31.98
C ALA A 376 3.26 -12.75 31.84
N GLY A 377 3.60 -13.16 30.62
CA GLY A 377 4.26 -14.44 30.37
C GLY A 377 5.75 -14.50 30.77
N GLY A 378 6.35 -13.40 31.26
CA GLY A 378 7.74 -13.39 31.73
C GLY A 378 8.78 -13.48 30.61
N PHE A 379 8.42 -13.08 29.38
CA PHE A 379 9.19 -13.33 28.16
C PHE A 379 10.19 -12.22 27.79
N ASN A 380 10.62 -11.39 28.75
CA ASN A 380 11.48 -10.21 28.53
C ASN A 380 10.96 -9.26 27.43
N THR A 381 9.64 -9.24 27.20
CA THR A 381 8.90 -8.35 26.28
C THR A 381 9.29 -8.36 24.80
N ILE A 382 10.18 -9.26 24.35
CA ILE A 382 10.50 -9.38 22.91
C ILE A 382 9.41 -10.22 22.24
N VAL A 383 8.62 -9.54 21.40
CA VAL A 383 7.55 -10.13 20.60
C VAL A 383 8.14 -10.97 19.48
N ASP A 384 7.56 -12.14 19.21
CA ASP A 384 7.97 -12.98 18.09
C ASP A 384 7.71 -12.30 16.73
N SER A 385 8.57 -12.62 15.75
CA SER A 385 8.52 -11.98 14.43
C SER A 385 7.20 -12.18 13.70
N ILE A 386 6.67 -13.41 13.78
CA ILE A 386 5.38 -13.80 13.20
C ILE A 386 4.44 -14.16 14.34
N LEU A 387 3.31 -13.47 14.41
CA LEU A 387 2.30 -13.66 15.44
C LEU A 387 0.99 -14.14 14.83
N TYR A 388 0.40 -15.19 15.40
CA TYR A 388 -0.98 -15.62 15.15
C TYR A 388 -1.80 -15.44 16.42
N ASP A 389 -3.04 -14.95 16.28
CA ASP A 389 -3.92 -14.74 17.43
C ASP A 389 -4.53 -16.03 18.01
N GLY A 390 -4.43 -17.17 17.34
CA GLY A 390 -4.97 -18.43 17.88
C GLY A 390 -6.50 -18.50 17.92
N LEU A 391 -7.19 -17.60 17.22
CA LEU A 391 -8.64 -17.65 17.06
C LEU A 391 -9.00 -18.43 15.80
N ASP A 392 -9.43 -19.66 16.02
CA ASP A 392 -9.83 -20.59 14.97
C ASP A 392 -11.16 -20.18 14.31
N ASN A 393 -11.27 -20.42 12.99
CA ASN A 393 -12.55 -20.35 12.29
C ASN A 393 -13.46 -21.49 12.80
N PRO A 394 -14.66 -21.20 13.35
CA PRO A 394 -15.54 -22.22 13.91
C PRO A 394 -16.24 -23.09 12.85
N ASP A 395 -16.00 -22.87 11.54
CA ASP A 395 -16.54 -23.72 10.48
C ASP A 395 -15.86 -25.11 10.48
N PRO A 396 -16.56 -26.17 10.92
CA PRO A 396 -15.99 -27.50 11.05
C PRO A 396 -15.75 -28.18 9.69
N THR A 397 -16.20 -27.60 8.58
CA THR A 397 -15.91 -28.10 7.23
C THR A 397 -14.56 -27.63 6.68
N GLN A 398 -13.95 -26.65 7.34
CA GLN A 398 -12.61 -26.12 7.03
C GLN A 398 -11.57 -26.49 8.12
N ASP A 399 -11.98 -27.28 9.11
CA ASP A 399 -11.15 -27.76 10.20
C ASP A 399 -10.26 -28.91 9.71
N ASN A 400 -8.99 -28.61 9.44
CA ASN A 400 -7.97 -29.64 9.31
C ASN A 400 -7.67 -30.17 10.70
N ALA A 401 -7.88 -31.47 10.92
CA ALA A 401 -7.62 -32.17 12.18
C ALA A 401 -6.23 -31.85 12.77
N GLY A 402 -6.16 -30.81 13.62
CA GLY A 402 -4.92 -30.30 14.19
C GLY A 402 -4.78 -28.77 14.19
N ASN A 403 -5.51 -28.08 15.08
CA ASN A 403 -5.21 -26.73 15.64
C ASN A 403 -4.81 -25.60 14.66
N ASN A 404 -5.03 -25.74 13.35
CA ASN A 404 -4.67 -24.79 12.30
C ASN A 404 -5.83 -24.69 11.30
N THR A 405 -7.00 -24.30 11.80
CA THR A 405 -8.25 -24.27 11.03
C THR A 405 -8.30 -23.12 10.03
N ILE A 406 -7.43 -22.13 10.20
CA ILE A 406 -7.28 -21.02 9.25
C ILE A 406 -6.32 -21.33 8.10
N ASN A 407 -5.73 -22.53 8.05
CA ASN A 407 -4.76 -22.92 7.03
C ASN A 407 -3.59 -21.93 6.93
N LEU A 408 -2.99 -21.59 8.08
CA LEU A 408 -1.78 -20.77 8.18
C LEU A 408 -0.56 -21.66 7.92
N CYS A 409 0.23 -21.28 6.93
CA CYS A 409 1.44 -21.99 6.53
C CYS A 409 2.63 -21.03 6.64
N VAL A 410 3.64 -21.41 7.42
CA VAL A 410 4.84 -20.61 7.68
C VAL A 410 6.06 -21.44 7.31
N LYS A 411 6.91 -20.93 6.42
CA LYS A 411 8.03 -21.71 5.87
C LYS A 411 9.25 -20.88 5.47
N ASP A 412 10.45 -21.38 5.73
CA ASP A 412 11.70 -20.82 5.19
C ASP A 412 11.91 -19.31 5.47
N ASN A 413 11.39 -18.78 6.58
CA ASN A 413 11.60 -17.39 6.98
C ASN A 413 12.91 -17.24 7.77
N THR A 414 13.82 -16.40 7.26
CA THR A 414 15.14 -16.18 7.84
C THR A 414 15.03 -15.27 9.06
N GLY A 415 15.55 -15.72 10.20
CA GLY A 415 15.56 -14.95 11.45
C GLY A 415 14.21 -14.86 12.17
N ALA A 416 13.15 -15.49 11.65
CA ALA A 416 11.82 -15.43 12.22
C ALA A 416 11.67 -16.37 13.42
N SER A 417 11.11 -15.87 14.52
CA SER A 417 10.41 -16.68 15.49
C SER A 417 8.90 -16.59 15.28
N PHE A 418 8.15 -17.53 15.86
CA PHE A 418 6.70 -17.64 15.71
C PHE A 418 6.02 -17.75 17.07
N ALA A 419 4.84 -17.14 17.22
CA ALA A 419 3.95 -17.37 18.35
C ALA A 419 2.49 -17.53 17.92
N ASP A 420 1.82 -18.47 18.56
CA ASP A 420 0.37 -18.61 18.61
C ASP A 420 -0.09 -18.17 19.99
N LEU A 421 -0.85 -17.07 20.06
CA LEU A 421 -1.36 -16.50 21.31
C LEU A 421 -2.40 -17.38 22.01
N ASP A 422 -2.97 -18.36 21.31
CA ASP A 422 -4.02 -19.26 21.80
C ASP A 422 -5.19 -18.49 22.44
N LEU A 423 -5.68 -17.43 21.77
CA LEU A 423 -6.73 -16.59 22.35
C LEU A 423 -8.04 -17.33 22.59
N LYS A 424 -8.29 -18.47 21.94
CA LYS A 424 -9.45 -19.31 22.26
C LYS A 424 -9.45 -19.84 23.70
N ASN A 425 -8.29 -19.97 24.34
CA ASN A 425 -8.13 -20.42 25.72
C ASN A 425 -7.74 -19.26 26.67
N GLN A 426 -8.15 -18.03 26.35
CA GLN A 426 -8.02 -16.86 27.22
C GLN A 426 -8.56 -17.12 28.65
N PRO A 427 -8.03 -16.42 29.68
CA PRO A 427 -7.04 -15.34 29.62
C PRO A 427 -5.62 -15.76 30.05
N ASP A 428 -5.30 -17.06 30.08
CA ASP A 428 -4.02 -17.53 30.63
C ASP A 428 -2.89 -17.45 29.59
N PRO A 429 -1.92 -16.52 29.72
CA PRO A 429 -0.82 -16.37 28.76
C PRO A 429 0.16 -17.55 28.80
N SER A 430 0.07 -18.45 29.78
CA SER A 430 0.89 -19.67 29.81
C SER A 430 0.51 -20.68 28.73
N ASN A 431 -0.65 -20.53 28.10
CA ASN A 431 -1.09 -21.34 26.96
C ASN A 431 -0.48 -20.89 25.63
N MET A 432 0.14 -19.70 25.57
CA MET A 432 0.80 -19.21 24.35
C MET A 432 1.90 -20.18 23.90
N VAL A 433 1.84 -20.61 22.64
CA VAL A 433 2.83 -21.49 22.04
C VAL A 433 3.85 -20.64 21.29
N ARG A 434 5.09 -20.64 21.77
CA ARG A 434 6.21 -19.96 21.13
C ARG A 434 7.16 -20.95 20.48
N ILE A 435 7.57 -20.66 19.25
CA ILE A 435 8.49 -21.48 18.45
C ILE A 435 9.67 -20.60 18.05
N ALA A 436 10.85 -20.94 18.58
CA ALA A 436 12.07 -20.21 18.31
C ALA A 436 12.51 -20.35 16.84
N ALA A 437 13.33 -19.39 16.39
CA ALA A 437 13.88 -19.41 15.03
C ALA A 437 14.63 -20.73 14.73
N GLY A 438 14.31 -21.34 13.59
CA GLY A 438 14.88 -22.61 13.14
C GLY A 438 14.30 -23.88 13.79
N ALA A 439 13.35 -23.75 14.73
CA ALA A 439 12.63 -24.90 15.28
C ALA A 439 11.50 -25.39 14.36
N SER A 440 11.00 -26.61 14.62
CA SER A 440 9.87 -27.16 13.86
C SER A 440 8.59 -26.38 14.15
N LEU A 441 7.90 -25.95 13.10
CA LEU A 441 6.62 -25.23 13.19
C LEU A 441 5.40 -26.15 13.33
N GLY A 442 5.61 -27.48 13.40
CA GLY A 442 4.54 -28.44 13.60
C GLY A 442 3.40 -28.30 12.59
N VAL A 443 2.18 -28.11 13.08
CA VAL A 443 0.96 -27.94 12.27
C VAL A 443 0.96 -26.67 11.39
N PHE A 444 1.83 -25.70 11.70
CA PHE A 444 2.02 -24.48 10.90
C PHE A 444 3.17 -24.61 9.88
N GLY A 445 3.95 -25.69 9.93
CA GLY A 445 5.15 -25.92 9.12
C GLY A 445 4.92 -26.50 7.72
N CYS A 446 3.70 -26.40 7.18
CA CYS A 446 3.36 -26.77 5.80
C CYS A 446 3.62 -28.24 5.38
N ASN A 447 3.75 -29.16 6.34
CA ASN A 447 4.10 -30.56 6.09
C ASN A 447 2.86 -31.45 5.93
N GLY A 448 2.20 -31.36 4.78
CA GLY A 448 1.11 -32.24 4.37
C GLY A 448 0.50 -31.72 3.07
N THR A 449 0.76 -32.42 1.95
CA THR A 449 0.44 -32.00 0.57
C THR A 449 0.67 -30.52 0.34
N ALA A 450 1.79 -30.19 -0.29
CA ALA A 450 1.89 -28.94 -1.01
C ALA A 450 0.54 -28.66 -1.69
N GLN A 451 -0.14 -27.58 -1.31
CA GLN A 451 -1.20 -27.01 -2.13
C GLN A 451 -0.55 -26.37 -3.38
N THR A 452 0.36 -27.10 -4.02
CA THR A 452 0.76 -26.87 -5.40
C THR A 452 -0.38 -27.41 -6.25
N GLY A 453 -1.47 -26.68 -6.29
CA GLY A 453 -2.67 -27.06 -7.01
C GLY A 453 -3.44 -25.82 -7.39
N ALA A 454 -3.06 -25.19 -8.51
CA ALA A 454 -3.87 -24.30 -9.33
C ALA A 454 -5.04 -23.62 -8.59
N GLY A 455 -4.70 -22.67 -7.72
CA GLY A 455 -5.64 -21.99 -6.84
C GLY A 455 -4.98 -20.96 -5.92
N PHE A 456 -3.80 -20.46 -6.31
CA PHE A 456 -3.10 -19.31 -5.72
C PHE A 456 -2.80 -18.29 -6.80
#